data_AF-A0A1S8FFP9-F1
#
_entry.id   AF-A0A1S8FFP9-F1
#
_cell.length_a   1.000
_cell.length_b   1.000
_cell.length_c   1.000
_cell.angle_alpha   90.00
_cell.angle_beta   90.00
_cell.angle_gamma   90.00
#
_symmetry.space_group_name_H-M   'P 1'
#
loop_
_entity.id
_entity.type
_entity.pdbx_description
1 polymer ?
#
loop_
_entity_poly.entity_id
_entity_poly.type
_entity_poly.pdbx_seq_one_letter_code
_entity_poly.pdbx_strand_id
1 'polypeptide(L)'
;MTSKQDTPAGGYKVNLLECPGLSPAERAAAELRFRMALEFALGGPDEVLPTLKTYMLVQSLNDGLPLEKDSEAEEQIIALWQNAEADAILAASRPLGKDMGDARFEIVPV
;
A
#
# COMPACT_ATOMS: atom_id res chain seq x y z
N MET A 1 31.51 -1.89 4.75
CA MET A 1 30.24 -1.70 5.49
C MET A 1 29.15 -2.22 4.59
N THR A 2 28.77 -3.49 4.77
CA THR A 2 27.79 -4.15 3.91
C THR A 2 26.41 -3.86 4.47
N SER A 3 25.65 -2.99 3.82
CA SER A 3 24.24 -2.76 4.14
C SER A 3 23.52 -4.10 3.97
N LYS A 4 23.15 -4.73 5.09
CA LYS A 4 22.19 -5.84 5.10
C LYS A 4 20.94 -5.30 4.42
N GLN A 5 20.64 -5.82 3.23
CA GLN A 5 19.31 -5.68 2.67
C GLN A 5 18.40 -6.46 3.62
N ASP A 6 17.71 -5.75 4.51
CA ASP A 6 16.64 -6.32 5.32
C ASP A 6 15.64 -6.92 4.34
N THR A 7 15.57 -8.26 4.30
CA THR A 7 14.46 -8.94 3.64
C THR A 7 13.20 -8.47 4.35
N PRO A 8 12.28 -7.77 3.66
CA PRO A 8 11.05 -7.30 4.27
C PRO A 8 10.29 -8.50 4.80
N ALA A 9 9.82 -8.44 6.05
CA ALA A 9 9.20 -9.58 6.72
C ALA A 9 8.03 -10.20 5.92
N GLY A 10 7.31 -9.41 5.11
CA GLY A 10 6.20 -9.87 4.28
C GLY A 10 6.55 -10.22 2.82
N GLY A 11 7.83 -10.25 2.45
CA GLY A 11 8.25 -10.58 1.08
C GLY A 11 7.88 -9.52 0.03
N TYR A 12 7.82 -8.24 0.41
CA TYR A 12 7.57 -7.12 -0.50
C TYR A 12 8.29 -5.84 -0.08
N LYS A 13 8.56 -4.94 -1.04
CA LYS A 13 9.07 -3.58 -0.81
C LYS A 13 8.00 -2.54 -1.15
N VAL A 14 8.13 -1.36 -0.55
CA VAL A 14 7.32 -0.19 -0.87
C VAL A 14 8.22 0.85 -1.52
N ASN A 15 7.84 1.35 -2.69
CA ASN A 15 8.54 2.41 -3.41
C ASN A 15 7.65 3.64 -3.50
N LEU A 16 8.18 4.82 -3.15
CA LEU A 16 7.51 6.09 -3.42
C LEU A 16 7.88 6.59 -4.82
N LEU A 17 6.92 6.62 -5.74
CA LEU A 17 7.12 7.09 -7.11
C LEU A 17 6.68 8.55 -7.26
N GLU A 18 7.22 9.23 -8.28
CA GLU A 18 6.79 10.57 -8.71
C GLU A 18 6.81 11.66 -7.62
N CYS A 19 7.75 11.57 -6.68
CA CYS A 19 7.94 12.57 -5.63
C CYS A 19 9.37 13.18 -5.66
N PRO A 20 9.71 14.03 -6.65
CA PRO A 20 11.08 14.54 -6.83
C PRO A 20 11.51 15.56 -5.76
N GLY A 21 10.57 16.10 -4.98
CA GLY A 21 10.82 17.14 -3.96
C GLY A 21 11.32 16.62 -2.60
N LEU A 22 11.57 15.32 -2.46
CA LEU A 22 12.04 14.69 -1.22
C LEU A 22 13.50 14.28 -1.31
N SER A 23 14.22 14.49 -0.21
CA SER A 23 15.54 13.88 0.00
C SER A 23 15.43 12.35 0.10
N PRO A 24 16.53 11.60 -0.13
CA PRO A 24 16.53 10.14 0.03
C PRO A 24 16.08 9.68 1.42
N ALA A 25 16.42 10.45 2.47
CA ALA A 25 16.02 10.12 3.84
C ALA A 25 14.53 10.35 4.09
N GLU A 26 13.95 11.45 3.59
CA GLU A 26 12.50 11.70 3.66
C GLU A 26 11.72 10.63 2.91
N ARG A 27 12.21 10.23 1.72
CA ARG A 27 11.62 9.16 0.91
C ARG A 27 11.60 7.83 1.64
N ALA A 28 12.76 7.36 2.13
CA ALA A 28 12.85 6.10 2.85
C ALA A 28 11.98 6.09 4.12
N ALA A 29 11.89 7.24 4.80
CA ALA A 29 11.04 7.36 5.97
C ALA A 29 9.54 7.39 5.62
N ALA A 30 9.14 7.94 4.47
CA ALA A 30 7.77 7.90 3.97
C ALA A 30 7.38 6.46 3.57
N GLU A 31 8.23 5.77 2.81
CA GLU A 31 8.05 4.36 2.44
C GLU A 31 7.91 3.46 3.67
N LEU A 32 8.73 3.69 4.71
CA LEU A 32 8.63 2.96 5.98
C LEU A 32 7.31 3.21 6.70
N ARG A 33 6.85 4.47 6.77
CA ARG A 33 5.59 4.82 7.44
C ARG A 33 4.38 4.25 6.72
N PHE A 34 4.38 4.32 5.39
CA PHE A 34 3.35 3.68 4.56
C PHE A 34 3.30 2.18 4.86
N ARG A 35 4.45 1.51 4.81
CA ARG A 35 4.54 0.08 5.09
C ARG A 35 3.99 -0.26 6.48
N MET A 36 4.47 0.41 7.53
CA MET A 36 4.02 0.13 8.90
C MET A 36 2.52 0.36 9.11
N ALA A 37 1.95 1.41 8.52
CA ALA A 37 0.53 1.69 8.62
C ALA A 37 -0.31 0.63 7.89
N LEU A 38 0.14 0.21 6.71
CA LEU A 38 -0.51 -0.84 5.93
C LEU A 38 -0.46 -2.20 6.65
N GLU A 39 0.72 -2.59 7.14
CA GLU A 39 0.90 -3.81 7.95
C GLU A 39 0.00 -3.80 9.20
N PHE A 40 -0.12 -2.65 9.87
CA PHE A 40 -0.99 -2.51 11.04
C PHE A 40 -2.48 -2.65 10.69
N ALA A 41 -2.93 -2.00 9.62
CA ALA A 41 -4.32 -2.03 9.19
C ALA A 41 -4.77 -3.43 8.71
N LEU A 42 -3.85 -4.18 8.08
CA LEU A 42 -4.14 -5.51 7.52
C LEU A 42 -3.87 -6.66 8.50
N GLY A 43 -3.31 -6.38 9.68
CA GLY A 43 -3.07 -7.39 10.72
C GLY A 43 -1.70 -8.06 10.66
N GLY A 44 -0.80 -7.61 9.79
CA GLY A 44 0.60 -8.01 9.76
C GLY A 44 1.26 -7.91 8.39
N PRO A 45 2.59 -8.09 8.33
CA PRO A 45 3.34 -8.06 7.07
C PRO A 45 2.96 -9.18 6.10
N ASP A 46 2.56 -10.35 6.60
CA ASP A 46 2.21 -11.50 5.77
C ASP A 46 0.84 -11.36 5.09
N GLU A 47 -0.03 -10.46 5.57
CA GLU A 47 -1.38 -10.23 5.04
C GLU A 47 -1.40 -9.24 3.86
N VAL A 48 -0.36 -8.41 3.71
CA VAL A 48 -0.34 -7.35 2.70
C VAL A 48 -0.46 -7.88 1.27
N LEU A 49 0.35 -8.87 0.90
CA LEU A 49 0.32 -9.45 -0.45
C LEU A 49 -0.96 -10.26 -0.73
N PRO A 50 -1.44 -11.13 0.18
CA PRO A 50 -2.74 -11.79 0.03
C PRO A 50 -3.91 -10.82 -0.14
N THR A 51 -4.01 -9.78 0.70
CA THR A 51 -5.10 -8.80 0.59
C THR A 51 -5.03 -8.03 -0.73
N LEU A 52 -3.83 -7.56 -1.13
CA LEU A 52 -3.64 -6.87 -2.42
C LEU A 52 -4.09 -7.75 -3.60
N LYS A 53 -3.66 -9.02 -3.63
CA LYS A 53 -4.05 -9.97 -4.68
C LYS A 53 -5.56 -10.18 -4.74
N THR A 54 -6.20 -10.31 -3.58
CA THR A 54 -7.65 -10.52 -3.49
C THR A 54 -8.39 -9.27 -3.97
N TYR A 55 -7.95 -8.08 -3.55
CA TYR A 55 -8.48 -6.81 -4.03
C TYR A 55 -8.36 -6.63 -5.54
N MET A 56 -7.20 -6.93 -6.12
CA MET A 56 -7.00 -6.87 -7.58
C MET A 56 -7.90 -7.87 -8.32
N LEU A 57 -8.09 -9.07 -7.77
CA LEU A 57 -8.99 -10.06 -8.35
C LEU A 57 -10.44 -9.55 -8.34
N VAL A 58 -10.93 -9.06 -7.20
CA VAL A 58 -12.29 -8.50 -7.08
C VAL A 58 -12.50 -7.35 -8.06
N GLN A 59 -11.56 -6.40 -8.15
CA GLN A 59 -11.66 -5.31 -9.14
C GLN A 59 -11.72 -5.83 -10.58
N SER A 60 -10.89 -6.81 -10.92
CA SER A 60 -10.87 -7.36 -12.28
C SER A 60 -12.16 -8.09 -12.67
N LEU A 61 -12.86 -8.68 -11.68
CA LEU A 61 -14.15 -9.33 -11.89
C LEU A 61 -15.27 -8.31 -12.09
N ASN A 62 -15.20 -7.17 -11.39
CA ASN A 62 -16.20 -6.11 -11.46
C ASN A 62 -16.08 -5.24 -12.75
N ASP A 63 -14.90 -5.18 -13.37
CA ASP A 63 -14.64 -4.37 -14.57
C ASP A 63 -15.32 -4.87 -15.86
N GLY A 64 -15.97 -6.04 -15.85
CA GLY A 64 -16.45 -6.71 -17.07
C GLY A 64 -17.91 -7.18 -17.09
N LEU A 65 -18.63 -7.09 -15.98
CA LEU A 65 -19.97 -7.65 -15.85
C LEU A 65 -20.85 -6.71 -15.02
N PRO A 66 -22.11 -6.44 -15.42
CA PRO A 66 -23.10 -5.92 -14.50
C PRO A 66 -23.45 -7.08 -13.56
N LEU A 67 -22.55 -7.39 -12.63
CA LEU A 67 -22.77 -8.39 -11.61
C LEU A 67 -24.00 -7.95 -10.82
N GLU A 68 -24.92 -8.88 -10.59
CA GLU A 68 -25.98 -8.68 -9.62
C GLU A 68 -25.32 -8.39 -8.28
N LYS A 69 -25.28 -7.11 -7.90
CA LYS A 69 -24.92 -6.57 -6.57
C LYS A 69 -23.72 -7.29 -5.94
N ASP A 70 -22.53 -6.70 -6.03
CA ASP A 70 -21.29 -7.18 -5.38
C ASP A 70 -21.59 -7.94 -4.09
N SER A 71 -21.01 -9.14 -3.95
CA SER A 71 -21.18 -9.91 -2.73
C SER A 71 -20.72 -9.04 -1.56
N GLU A 72 -21.45 -9.06 -0.43
CA GLU A 72 -21.08 -8.30 0.77
C GLU A 72 -19.61 -8.56 1.17
N ALA A 73 -19.08 -9.76 0.90
CA ALA A 73 -17.68 -10.11 1.11
C ALA A 73 -16.71 -9.37 0.16
N GLU A 74 -17.08 -9.18 -1.10
CA GLU A 74 -16.29 -8.45 -2.10
C GLU A 74 -16.21 -6.96 -1.75
N GLU A 75 -17.35 -6.35 -1.39
CA GLU A 75 -17.42 -4.98 -0.89
C GLU A 75 -16.52 -4.79 0.36
N GLN A 76 -16.53 -5.76 1.27
CA GLN A 76 -15.66 -5.74 2.46
C GLN A 76 -14.17 -5.79 2.11
N ILE A 77 -13.75 -6.60 1.13
CA ILE A 77 -12.34 -6.65 0.70
C ILE A 77 -11.92 -5.33 0.04
N ILE A 78 -12.77 -4.76 -0.82
CA ILE A 78 -12.52 -3.45 -1.44
C ILE A 78 -12.36 -2.39 -0.35
N ALA A 79 -13.32 -2.31 0.58
CA ALA A 79 -13.29 -1.35 1.67
C ALA A 79 -12.08 -1.54 2.58
N LEU A 80 -11.73 -2.79 2.92
CA LEU A 80 -10.56 -3.10 3.73
C LEU A 80 -9.28 -2.55 3.08
N TRP A 81 -9.06 -2.88 1.80
CA TRP A 81 -7.87 -2.43 1.08
C TRP A 81 -7.82 -0.91 0.94
N GLN A 82 -8.90 -0.29 0.48
CA GLN A 82 -8.95 1.16 0.24
C GLN A 82 -8.77 1.96 1.53
N ASN A 83 -9.35 1.52 2.64
CA ASN A 83 -9.17 2.19 3.93
C ASN A 83 -7.72 2.04 4.42
N ALA A 84 -7.16 0.83 4.33
CA ALA A 84 -5.78 0.57 4.75
C ALA A 84 -4.77 1.38 3.92
N GLU A 85 -4.99 1.48 2.60
CA GLU A 85 -4.17 2.28 1.69
C GLU A 85 -4.31 3.78 1.98
N ALA A 86 -5.52 4.30 2.16
CA ALA A 86 -5.75 5.70 2.49
C ALA A 86 -5.07 6.10 3.80
N ASP A 87 -5.19 5.28 4.84
CA ASP A 87 -4.53 5.50 6.13
C ASP A 87 -3.01 5.45 6.00
N ALA A 88 -2.48 4.53 5.18
CA ALA A 88 -1.05 4.44 4.91
C ALA A 88 -0.50 5.66 4.16
N ILE A 89 -1.24 6.18 3.17
CA ILE A 89 -0.90 7.43 2.46
C ILE A 89 -0.90 8.62 3.43
N LEU A 90 -1.91 8.72 4.29
CA LEU A 90 -1.98 9.77 5.31
C LEU A 90 -0.83 9.68 6.31
N ALA A 91 -0.48 8.48 6.77
CA ALA A 91 0.63 8.25 7.70
C ALA A 91 1.99 8.63 7.08
N ALA A 92 2.17 8.35 5.80
CA ALA A 92 3.40 8.65 5.07
C ALA A 92 3.53 10.14 4.73
N SER A 93 2.43 10.80 4.39
CA SER A 93 2.39 12.21 3.96
C SER A 93 2.36 13.21 5.13
N ARG A 94 1.72 12.87 6.25
CA ARG A 94 1.54 13.77 7.42
C ARG A 94 2.85 14.45 7.87
N PRO A 95 4.01 13.78 7.98
CA PRO A 95 5.24 14.40 8.43
C PRO A 95 5.90 15.30 7.38
N LEU A 96 5.53 15.18 6.11
CA LEU A 96 6.17 15.90 5.01
C LEU A 96 5.63 17.32 4.86
N GLY A 97 4.40 17.58 5.32
CA GLY A 97 3.78 18.92 5.32
C GLY A 97 3.67 19.56 3.92
N LYS A 98 3.80 18.76 2.86
CA LYS A 98 3.82 19.16 1.46
C LYS A 98 2.71 18.43 0.72
N ASP A 99 2.16 19.10 -0.29
CA ASP A 99 1.33 18.44 -1.29
C ASP A 99 2.19 17.41 -2.04
N MET A 100 1.77 16.15 -2.00
CA MET A 100 2.46 15.04 -2.64
C MET A 100 2.09 14.89 -4.12
N GLY A 101 1.12 15.67 -4.64
CA GLY A 101 0.75 15.68 -6.05
C GLY A 101 0.44 14.28 -6.57
N ASP A 102 1.10 13.90 -7.67
CA ASP A 102 0.96 12.59 -8.33
C ASP A 102 1.75 11.46 -7.65
N ALA A 103 2.34 11.70 -6.47
CA ALA A 103 3.14 10.69 -5.81
C ALA A 103 2.27 9.50 -5.40
N ARG A 104 2.76 8.30 -5.74
CA ARG A 104 2.10 7.04 -5.44
C ARG A 104 3.06 6.10 -4.73
N PHE A 105 2.50 5.25 -3.88
CA PHE A 105 3.22 4.14 -3.28
C PHE A 105 3.00 2.88 -4.11
N GLU A 106 4.07 2.20 -4.45
CA GLU A 106 4.05 0.94 -5.18
C GLU A 106 4.51 -0.20 -4.28
N ILE A 107 3.76 -1.30 -4.25
CA ILE A 107 4.09 -2.52 -3.51
C ILE A 107 4.67 -3.54 -4.48
N VAL A 108 5.92 -3.93 -4.27
CA VAL A 108 6.67 -4.83 -5.16
C VAL A 108 7.09 -6.10 -4.42
N PRO A 109 6.59 -7.28 -4.78
CA PRO A 109 7.07 -8.56 -4.21
C PRO A 109 8.59 -8.75 -4.40
N VAL A 110 9.27 -9.38 -3.44
CA VAL A 110 10.73 -9.64 -3.48
C VAL A 110 11.12 -11.10 -3.34
#